data_AF-W1I803-F1
#
_entry.id   AF-W1I803-F1
#
_cell.length_a   1.000
_cell.length_b   1.000
_cell.length_c   1.000
_cell.angle_alpha   90.00
_cell.angle_beta   90.00
_cell.angle_gamma   90.00
#
_symmetry.space_group_name_H-M   'P 1'
#
loop_
_entity.id
_entity.type
_entity.pdbx_description
1 polymer ?
#
loop_
_entity_poly.entity_id
_entity_poly.type
_entity_poly.pdbx_seq_one_letter_code
_entity_poly.pdbx_strand_id
1 'polypeptide(L)' 'MITPNRKLRHQGRPGISEEVKDNVIRAFNDGWTVAEIIHAMGVSRSSCYRIIKEREEMKEYE' A
#
# COMPACT_ATOMS: atom_id res chain seq x y z
N MET A 1 -14.87 11.14 -28.81
CA MET A 1 -13.92 10.92 -27.69
C MET A 1 -13.75 12.23 -26.96
N ILE A 2 -13.88 12.24 -25.64
CA ILE A 2 -13.62 13.43 -24.82
C ILE A 2 -12.20 13.33 -24.29
N THR A 3 -11.42 14.40 -24.46
CA THR A 3 -10.01 14.46 -24.02
C THR A 3 -9.90 15.49 -22.87
N PRO A 4 -9.16 15.19 -21.80
CA PRO A 4 -8.98 16.15 -20.71
C PRO A 4 -8.20 17.39 -21.17
N ASN A 5 -8.80 18.57 -21.02
CA ASN A 5 -8.23 19.87 -21.43
C ASN A 5 -7.30 20.51 -20.37
N ARG A 6 -7.11 19.87 -19.20
CA ARG A 6 -6.31 20.38 -18.08
C ARG A 6 -5.13 19.46 -17.79
N LYS A 7 -3.94 20.04 -17.61
CA LYS A 7 -2.77 19.32 -17.09
C LYS A 7 -2.96 18.97 -15.61
N LEU A 8 -2.61 17.74 -15.22
CA LEU A 8 -2.54 17.35 -13.82
C LEU A 8 -1.46 18.17 -13.11
N ARG A 9 -1.76 18.64 -11.89
CA ARG A 9 -0.80 19.39 -11.06
C ARG A 9 0.40 18.53 -10.63
N HIS A 10 0.19 17.22 -10.54
CA HIS A 10 1.22 16.24 -10.22
C HIS A 10 0.91 14.95 -10.99
N GLN A 11 1.94 14.28 -11.53
CA GLN A 11 1.77 12.98 -12.16
C GLN A 11 1.63 11.91 -11.08
N GLY A 12 0.43 11.79 -10.49
CA GLY A 12 0.09 10.71 -9.57
C GLY A 12 0.09 11.06 -8.09
N ARG A 13 -0.36 10.09 -7.28
CA ARG A 13 -0.28 10.11 -5.81
C ARG A 13 1.16 9.74 -5.42
N PRO A 14 1.79 10.44 -4.46
CA PRO A 14 3.11 10.04 -3.98
C PRO A 14 3.11 8.59 -3.49
N GLY A 15 4.23 7.90 -3.66
CA GLY A 15 4.40 6.51 -3.21
C GLY A 15 4.17 6.36 -1.71
N ILE A 16 3.77 5.15 -1.29
CA ILE A 16 3.65 4.80 0.13
C ILE A 16 5.06 4.72 0.71
N SER A 17 5.31 5.41 1.83
CA SER A 17 6.61 5.39 2.51
C SER A 17 6.94 4.00 3.06
N GLU A 18 8.22 3.67 3.16
CA GLU A 18 8.66 2.38 3.73
C GLU A 18 8.18 2.18 5.16
N GLU A 19 8.15 3.24 5.97
CA GLU A 19 7.62 3.20 7.34
C GLU A 19 6.15 2.71 7.39
N VAL A 20 5.31 3.18 6.46
CA VAL A 20 3.92 2.74 6.38
C VAL A 20 3.85 1.28 5.94
N LYS A 21 4.72 0.85 5.01
CA LYS A 21 4.79 -0.56 4.62
C LYS A 21 5.19 -1.45 5.79
N ASP A 22 6.18 -1.05 6.59
CA ASP A 22 6.60 -1.78 7.78
C ASP A 22 5.48 -1.90 8.80
N ASN A 23 4.74 -0.81 9.05
CA ASN A 23 3.61 -0.81 9.97
C ASN A 23 2.47 -1.71 9.48
N VAL A 24 2.21 -1.78 8.17
CA VAL A 24 1.25 -2.72 7.57
C VAL A 24 1.65 -4.17 7.85
N ILE A 25 2.94 -4.52 7.66
CA ILE A 25 3.43 -5.88 7.90
C ILE A 25 3.40 -6.25 9.38
N ARG A 26 3.77 -5.33 10.27
CA ARG A 26 3.68 -5.54 11.73
C ARG A 26 2.25 -5.85 12.15
N ALA A 27 1.29 -5.01 11.76
CA ALA A 27 -0.12 -5.22 12.09
C ALA A 27 -0.68 -6.52 11.51
N PHE A 28 -0.28 -6.89 10.29
CA PHE A 28 -0.66 -8.17 9.69
C PHE A 28 -0.13 -9.37 10.48
N ASN A 29 1.14 -9.32 10.91
CA ASN A 29 1.74 -10.36 11.74
C ASN A 29 1.13 -10.42 13.16
N ASP A 30 0.68 -9.29 13.69
CA ASP A 30 -0.04 -9.21 14.97
C ASP A 30 -1.48 -9.76 14.87
N GLY A 31 -1.91 -10.21 13.69
CA GLY A 31 -3.20 -10.86 13.45
C GLY A 31 -4.34 -9.90 13.10
N TRP A 32 -4.04 -8.63 12.81
CA TRP A 32 -5.06 -7.66 12.42
C TRP A 32 -5.64 -7.99 11.06
N THR A 33 -6.94 -7.72 10.90
CA THR A 33 -7.58 -7.88 9.59
C THR A 33 -7.14 -6.78 8.64
N VAL A 34 -7.13 -7.09 7.34
CA VAL A 34 -6.81 -6.11 6.29
C VAL A 34 -7.71 -4.87 6.35
N ALA A 35 -8.97 -5.02 6.78
CA ALA A 35 -9.89 -3.89 6.97
C ALA A 35 -9.39 -2.94 8.07
N GLU A 36 -9.00 -3.47 9.22
CA GLU A 36 -8.47 -2.67 10.34
C GLU A 36 -7.18 -1.96 9.96
N ILE A 37 -6.29 -2.63 9.24
CA ILE A 37 -5.02 -2.06 8.76
C ILE A 37 -5.26 -0.88 7.80
N ILE A 38 -6.23 -1.02 6.88
CA ILE A 38 -6.62 0.06 5.96
C ILE A 38 -7.13 1.28 6.73
N HIS A 39 -7.99 1.05 7.73
CA HIS A 39 -8.55 2.12 8.56
C HIS A 39 -7.48 2.82 9.41
N ALA A 40 -6.52 2.07 9.96
CA ALA A 40 -5.46 2.63 10.80
C ALA A 40 -4.39 3.40 9.99
N MET A 41 -3.98 2.87 8.83
CA MET A 41 -2.82 3.37 8.08
C MET A 41 -3.16 4.24 6.87
N GLY A 42 -4.43 4.32 6.46
CA GLY A 42 -4.86 5.15 5.32
C GLY A 42 -4.40 4.62 3.95
N VAL A 43 -4.07 3.33 3.87
CA VAL A 43 -3.66 2.65 2.64
C VAL A 43 -4.85 2.01 1.93
N SER A 44 -4.81 1.90 0.60
CA SER A 44 -5.87 1.19 -0.12
C SER A 44 -5.75 -0.32 0.11
N ARG A 45 -6.87 -1.05 0.00
CA ARG A 45 -6.89 -2.52 0.08
C ARG A 45 -5.93 -3.19 -0.89
N SER A 46 -5.90 -2.72 -2.14
CA SER A 46 -4.97 -3.21 -3.16
C SER A 46 -3.51 -2.97 -2.79
N SER A 47 -3.19 -1.81 -2.19
CA SER A 47 -1.84 -1.51 -1.74
C SER A 47 -1.44 -2.40 -0.57
N CYS A 48 -2.34 -2.66 0.38
CA CYS A 48 -2.10 -3.54 1.52
C CYS A 48 -1.68 -4.94 1.06
N TYR A 49 -2.46 -5.57 0.16
CA TYR A 49 -2.11 -6.89 -0.37
C TYR A 49 -0.80 -6.89 -1.16
N ARG A 50 -0.54 -5.85 -1.96
CA ARG A 50 0.72 -5.73 -2.69
C ARG A 50 1.92 -5.67 -1.74
N ILE A 51 1.82 -4.89 -0.66
CA ILE A 51 2.88 -4.76 0.35
C ILE A 51 3.13 -6.11 1.03
N ILE A 52 2.08 -6.83 1.42
CA ILE A 52 2.19 -8.16 2.04
C ILE A 52 2.93 -9.11 1.10
N LYS A 53 2.47 -9.20 -0.16
CA LYS A 53 3.07 -10.07 -1.17
C LYS A 53 4.54 -9.73 -1.45
N GLU A 54 4.88 -8.46 -1.64
CA GLU A 54 6.26 -8.01 -1.87
C GLU A 54 7.20 -8.47 -0.74
N ARG A 55 6.71 -8.51 0.50
CA ARG A 55 7.49 -8.89 1.68
C ARG A 55 7.53 -10.40 1.91
N GLU A 56 6.51 -11.15 1.46
CA GLU A 56 6.55 -12.61 1.42
C GLU A 56 7.55 -13.11 0.38
N GLU A 57 7.51 -12.55 -0.83
CA GLU A 57 8.45 -12.92 -1.90
C GLU A 57 9.91 -12.62 -1.49
N MET A 58 10.18 -11.54 -0.76
CA MET A 58 11.52 -11.26 -0.23
C MET A 58 12.04 -12.34 0.74
N LYS A 59 11.16 -12.95 1.54
CA LYS A 59 11.55 -14.05 2.46
C LYS A 59 11.87 -15.34 1.72
N GLU A 60 11.28 -15.56 0.54
CA GLU A 60 11.48 -16.79 -0.25
C GLU A 60 12.86 -16.84 -0.92
N TYR A 61 13.59 -15.72 -0.97
CA TYR A 61 14.93 -15.61 -1.56
C TYR A 61 16.07 -15.44 -0.54
N GLU A 62 15.81 -15.54 0.76
CA GLU A 62 16.81 -15.65 1.85
C GLU A 62 17.01 -17.10 2.29
#